data_AF-A0A142XDU4-F1
#
_entry.id   AF-A0A142XDU4-F1
#
_cell.length_a   1.000
_cell.length_b   1.000
_cell.length_c   1.000
_cell.angle_alpha   90.00
_cell.angle_beta   90.00
_cell.angle_gamma   90.00
#
_symmetry.space_group_name_H-M   'P 1'
#
loop_
_entity.id
_entity.type
_entity.pdbx_description
1 polymer ?
#
loop_
_entity_poly.entity_id
_entity_poly.type
_entity_poly.pdbx_seq_one_letter_code
_entity_poly.pdbx_strand_id
1 'polypeptide(L)'
;MPPRTLYDALATLPDPRSRHGRVHPLPAVLGLVALALLMGRKSLSGIARFGRQHGTPLAHALGFRRGQTPTTSTLSRTLRRFDAQQLEGALSRWIEGRIDPAAFEHLALDGKTLRGSRDGDVPGLHLVAAFAPAVAAVLAQVRVDSRTNEHKAALELLGILPLTGKVVTGDAMFCQRDLAKQVIEAGGDYVLVAKNNQPALVIDIEGGFAFEAAARSIAAATSP
;
A
#
# COMPACT_ATOMS: atom_id res chain seq x y z
N MET A 1 11.25 5.56 -19.52
CA MET A 1 10.48 4.31 -19.76
C MET A 1 10.33 3.61 -18.42
N PRO A 2 9.13 3.19 -17.99
CA PRO A 2 8.96 2.53 -16.70
C PRO A 2 9.81 1.25 -16.64
N PRO A 3 10.34 0.88 -15.45
CA PRO A 3 11.14 -0.33 -15.29
C PRO A 3 10.32 -1.55 -15.72
N ARG A 4 10.84 -2.37 -16.64
CA ARG A 4 10.11 -3.53 -17.18
C ARG A 4 9.98 -4.66 -16.16
N THR A 5 10.99 -4.82 -15.32
CA THR A 5 11.04 -5.83 -14.26
C THR A 5 11.17 -5.19 -12.88
N LEU A 6 10.78 -5.94 -11.83
CA LEU A 6 11.04 -5.53 -10.45
C LEU A 6 12.53 -5.30 -10.21
N TYR A 7 13.39 -6.10 -10.85
CA TYR A 7 14.84 -5.95 -10.75
C TYR A 7 15.30 -4.58 -11.26
N ASP A 8 14.77 -4.14 -12.41
CA ASP A 8 15.09 -2.83 -12.98
C ASP A 8 14.64 -1.70 -12.04
N ALA A 9 13.47 -1.84 -11.41
CA ALA A 9 12.98 -0.88 -10.42
C ALA A 9 13.92 -0.78 -9.21
N LEU A 10 14.34 -1.93 -8.67
CA LEU A 10 15.30 -2.00 -7.56
C LEU A 10 16.69 -1.47 -7.96
N ALA A 11 17.05 -1.53 -9.24
CA ALA A 11 18.29 -0.97 -9.78
C ALA A 11 18.30 0.56 -9.87
N THR A 12 17.14 1.22 -9.80
CA THR A 12 17.06 2.68 -9.72
C THR A 12 17.41 3.24 -8.35
N LEU A 13 17.44 2.40 -7.31
CA LEU A 13 17.69 2.85 -5.95
C LEU A 13 19.16 3.21 -5.73
N PRO A 14 19.45 4.33 -5.05
CA PRO A 14 20.81 4.68 -4.69
C PRO A 14 21.37 3.65 -3.70
N ASP A 15 22.63 3.25 -3.87
CA ASP A 15 23.28 2.30 -2.95
C ASP A 15 23.75 3.02 -1.67
N PRO A 16 23.09 2.80 -0.52
CA PRO A 16 23.39 3.54 0.72
C PRO A 16 24.65 3.01 1.43
N ARG A 17 25.29 1.96 0.88
CA ARG A 17 26.49 1.36 1.43
C ARG A 17 27.74 2.13 0.98
N SER A 18 28.74 2.20 1.85
CA SER A 18 30.06 2.72 1.51
C SER A 18 30.75 1.84 0.46
N ARG A 19 31.71 2.41 -0.29
CA ARG A 19 32.43 1.70 -1.36
C ARG A 19 33.00 0.35 -0.92
N HIS A 20 33.57 0.29 0.29
CA HIS A 20 34.19 -0.93 0.83
C HIS A 20 33.16 -2.02 1.21
N GLY A 21 31.88 -1.68 1.33
CA GLY A 21 30.79 -2.60 1.67
C GLY A 21 30.04 -3.18 0.46
N ARG A 22 30.37 -2.76 -0.77
CA ARG A 22 29.65 -3.14 -2.00
C ARG A 22 30.19 -4.44 -2.61
N VAL A 23 30.16 -5.53 -1.85
CA VAL A 23 30.56 -6.87 -2.34
C VAL A 23 29.50 -7.48 -3.25
N HIS A 24 28.23 -7.35 -2.87
CA HIS A 24 27.09 -7.86 -3.64
C HIS A 24 26.37 -6.69 -4.33
N PRO A 25 25.97 -6.81 -5.61
CA PRO A 25 25.15 -5.80 -6.27
C PRO A 25 23.87 -5.54 -5.48
N LEU A 26 23.51 -4.27 -5.30
CA LEU A 26 22.35 -3.90 -4.50
C LEU A 26 21.04 -4.50 -5.02
N PRO A 27 20.76 -4.48 -6.34
CA PRO A 27 19.50 -5.02 -6.86
C PRO A 27 19.41 -6.53 -6.66
N ALA A 28 20.54 -7.25 -6.67
CA ALA A 28 20.61 -8.66 -6.33
C ALA A 28 20.25 -8.93 -4.86
N VAL A 29 20.75 -8.10 -3.95
CA VAL A 29 20.43 -8.19 -2.51
C VAL A 29 18.94 -7.95 -2.29
N LEU A 30 18.37 -6.90 -2.88
CA LEU A 30 16.95 -6.57 -2.75
C LEU A 30 16.05 -7.61 -3.44
N GLY A 31 16.45 -8.12 -4.60
CA GLY A 31 15.76 -9.19 -5.31
C GLY A 31 15.73 -10.50 -4.50
N LEU A 32 16.82 -10.84 -3.83
CA LEU A 32 16.83 -11.98 -2.89
C LEU A 32 15.85 -11.78 -1.74
N VAL A 33 15.81 -10.57 -1.17
CA VAL A 33 14.87 -10.23 -0.09
C VAL A 33 13.43 -10.38 -0.58
N ALA A 34 13.08 -9.75 -1.71
CA ALA A 34 11.74 -9.82 -2.29
C ALA A 34 11.31 -11.26 -2.58
N LEU A 35 12.16 -12.04 -3.26
CA LEU A 35 11.88 -13.44 -3.56
C LEU A 35 11.70 -14.27 -2.28
N ALA A 36 12.57 -14.12 -1.30
CA ALA A 36 12.46 -14.87 -0.05
C ALA A 36 11.19 -14.50 0.75
N LEU A 37 10.78 -13.23 0.75
CA LEU A 37 9.52 -12.78 1.35
C LEU A 37 8.30 -13.41 0.66
N LEU A 38 8.28 -13.43 -0.67
CA LEU A 38 7.24 -14.10 -1.46
C LEU A 38 7.18 -15.61 -1.19
N MET A 39 8.33 -16.23 -0.92
CA MET A 39 8.44 -17.63 -0.47
C MET A 39 8.18 -17.82 1.04
N GLY A 40 7.59 -16.82 1.71
CA GLY A 40 7.13 -16.88 3.09
C GLY A 40 8.22 -16.80 4.15
N ARG A 41 9.44 -16.37 3.83
CA ARG A 41 10.51 -16.18 4.82
C ARG A 41 10.27 -14.87 5.58
N LYS A 42 10.17 -14.94 6.91
CA LYS A 42 9.79 -13.79 7.77
C LYS A 42 10.93 -13.22 8.61
N SER A 43 12.17 -13.63 8.36
CA SER A 43 13.34 -13.18 9.13
C SER A 43 14.58 -13.06 8.26
N LEU A 44 15.52 -12.18 8.63
CA LEU A 44 16.78 -12.00 7.92
C LEU A 44 17.62 -13.29 7.87
N SER A 45 17.60 -14.08 8.94
CA SER A 45 18.24 -15.40 8.98
C SER A 45 17.56 -16.38 8.02
N GLY A 46 16.23 -16.33 7.93
CA GLY A 46 15.43 -17.09 6.96
C GLY A 46 15.76 -16.74 5.52
N ILE A 47 15.90 -15.45 5.20
CA ILE A 47 16.28 -14.97 3.87
C ILE A 47 17.70 -15.41 3.50
N ALA A 48 18.66 -15.23 4.41
CA ALA A 48 20.04 -15.64 4.16
C ALA A 48 20.16 -17.16 3.99
N ARG A 49 19.39 -17.95 4.75
CA ARG A 49 19.32 -19.41 4.61
C ARG A 49 18.68 -19.81 3.27
N PHE A 50 17.60 -19.14 2.86
CA PHE A 50 16.97 -19.38 1.57
C PHE A 50 17.96 -19.19 0.42
N GLY A 51 18.71 -18.09 0.41
CA GLY A 51 19.75 -17.86 -0.60
C GLY A 51 20.81 -18.97 -0.65
N ARG A 52 21.28 -19.44 0.52
CA ARG A 52 22.25 -20.55 0.58
C ARG A 52 21.68 -21.90 0.12
N GLN A 53 20.42 -22.19 0.45
CA GLN A 53 19.77 -23.46 0.09
C GLN A 53 19.60 -23.63 -1.42
N HIS A 54 19.32 -22.54 -2.14
CA HIS A 54 19.17 -22.57 -3.60
C HIS A 54 20.50 -22.39 -4.37
N GLY A 55 21.59 -22.10 -3.66
CA GLY A 55 22.96 -22.15 -4.16
C GLY A 55 23.27 -21.24 -5.36
N THR A 56 24.29 -21.65 -6.11
CA THR A 56 24.86 -20.91 -7.25
C THR A 56 23.86 -20.59 -8.37
N PRO A 57 22.92 -21.48 -8.76
CA PRO A 57 21.97 -21.17 -9.82
C PRO A 57 21.08 -19.96 -9.50
N LEU A 58 20.46 -19.93 -8.31
CA LEU A 58 19.66 -18.77 -7.89
C LEU A 58 20.54 -17.53 -7.72
N ALA A 59 21.75 -17.70 -7.18
CA ALA A 59 22.66 -16.59 -6.99
C ALA A 59 22.98 -15.88 -8.32
N HIS A 60 23.28 -16.62 -9.38
CA HIS A 60 23.52 -16.03 -10.69
C HIS A 60 22.26 -15.45 -11.32
N ALA A 61 21.10 -16.12 -11.18
CA ALA A 61 19.83 -15.61 -11.68
C ALA A 61 19.45 -14.24 -11.08
N LEU A 62 19.78 -14.00 -9.81
CA LEU A 62 19.59 -12.71 -9.13
C LEU A 62 20.70 -11.69 -9.41
N GLY A 63 21.78 -12.08 -10.11
CA GLY A 63 22.89 -11.19 -10.45
C GLY A 63 24.05 -11.17 -9.44
N PHE A 64 24.14 -12.13 -8.52
CA PHE A 64 25.33 -12.28 -7.66
C PHE A 64 26.51 -12.86 -8.46
N ARG A 65 27.42 -11.98 -8.88
CA ARG A 65 28.57 -12.32 -9.75
C ARG A 65 29.48 -13.44 -9.21
N ARG A 66 29.60 -13.56 -7.89
CA ARG A 66 30.44 -14.57 -7.22
C ARG A 66 29.71 -15.89 -6.91
N GLY A 67 28.45 -16.04 -7.33
CA GLY A 67 27.63 -17.21 -6.99
C GLY A 67 27.27 -17.33 -5.50
N GLN A 68 27.58 -16.30 -4.69
CA GLN A 68 27.37 -16.28 -3.25
C GLN A 68 26.35 -15.21 -2.85
N THR A 69 25.35 -15.60 -2.07
CA THR A 69 24.33 -14.71 -1.49
C THR A 69 24.81 -14.09 -0.17
N PRO A 70 24.31 -12.91 0.23
CA PRO A 70 24.72 -12.23 1.45
C PRO A 70 24.40 -13.03 2.73
N THR A 71 25.22 -12.80 3.76
CA THR A 71 24.97 -13.27 5.12
C THR A 71 23.89 -12.45 5.83
N THR A 72 23.34 -12.98 6.93
CA THR A 72 22.38 -12.26 7.78
C THR A 72 22.91 -10.90 8.24
N SER A 73 24.19 -10.81 8.60
CA SER A 73 24.81 -9.54 9.02
C SER A 73 24.93 -8.53 7.88
N THR A 74 25.15 -9.02 6.65
CA THR A 74 25.18 -8.17 5.45
C THR A 74 23.79 -7.65 5.11
N LEU A 75 22.77 -8.50 5.18
CA LEU A 75 21.37 -8.09 5.02
C LEU A 75 20.98 -7.02 6.05
N SER A 76 21.24 -7.27 7.34
CA SER A 76 20.92 -6.33 8.43
C SER A 76 21.59 -4.96 8.23
N ARG A 77 22.90 -4.94 7.97
CA ARG A 77 23.65 -3.68 7.73
C ARG A 77 23.18 -2.92 6.50
N THR A 78 22.77 -3.65 5.46
CA THR A 78 22.30 -3.05 4.20
C THR A 78 20.90 -2.44 4.38
N LEU A 79 19.95 -3.24 4.88
CA LEU A 79 18.55 -2.81 5.02
C LEU A 79 18.35 -1.69 6.03
N ARG A 80 19.16 -1.63 7.11
CA ARG A 80 19.11 -0.52 8.08
C ARG A 80 19.50 0.85 7.51
N ARG A 81 20.14 0.90 6.35
CA ARG A 81 20.59 2.14 5.71
C ARG A 81 19.62 2.64 4.64
N PHE A 82 18.59 1.86 4.32
CA PHE A 82 17.63 2.25 3.30
C PHE A 82 16.64 3.27 3.83
N ASP A 83 16.37 4.24 2.98
CA ASP A 83 15.20 5.08 3.10
C ASP A 83 13.98 4.29 2.59
N ALA A 84 13.02 4.06 3.49
CA ALA A 84 11.81 3.33 3.18
C ALA A 84 10.96 4.04 2.11
N GLN A 85 10.93 5.38 2.11
CA GLN A 85 10.17 6.17 1.16
C GLN A 85 10.73 6.04 -0.26
N GLN A 86 12.06 5.95 -0.39
CA GLN A 86 12.70 5.72 -1.70
C GLN A 86 12.37 4.33 -2.25
N LEU A 87 12.42 3.31 -1.40
CA LEU A 87 12.04 1.94 -1.79
C LEU A 87 10.58 1.89 -2.22
N GLU A 88 9.68 2.49 -1.43
CA GLU A 88 8.27 2.56 -1.74
C GLU A 88 8.01 3.26 -3.07
N GLY A 89 8.59 4.45 -3.28
CA GLY A 89 8.43 5.17 -4.54
C GLY A 89 8.95 4.41 -5.76
N ALA A 90 10.02 3.62 -5.62
CA ALA A 90 10.50 2.76 -6.70
C ALA A 90 9.53 1.61 -7.01
N LEU A 91 8.90 1.02 -5.99
CA LEU A 91 7.89 -0.02 -6.15
C LEU A 91 6.58 0.54 -6.72
N SER A 92 6.10 1.68 -6.23
CA SER A 92 4.89 2.34 -6.75
C SER A 92 5.04 2.66 -8.23
N ARG A 93 6.14 3.31 -8.65
CA ARG A 93 6.39 3.59 -10.07
C ARG A 93 6.45 2.32 -10.94
N TRP A 94 6.96 1.22 -10.39
CA TRP A 94 7.00 -0.05 -11.10
C TRP A 94 5.61 -0.66 -11.26
N ILE A 95 4.78 -0.59 -10.22
CA ILE A 95 3.40 -1.06 -10.21
C ILE A 95 2.55 -0.21 -11.17
N GLU A 96 2.61 1.12 -11.05
CA GLU A 96 1.92 2.09 -11.92
C GLU A 96 2.29 1.90 -13.39
N GLY A 97 3.58 1.67 -13.70
CA GLY A 97 4.04 1.40 -15.06
C GLY A 97 3.51 0.10 -15.68
N ARG A 98 2.81 -0.74 -14.90
CA ARG A 98 2.20 -2.00 -15.34
C ARG A 98 0.67 -1.99 -15.30
N ILE A 99 0.08 -0.93 -14.77
CA ILE A 99 -1.36 -0.78 -14.60
C ILE A 99 -1.82 0.28 -15.59
N ASP A 100 -2.80 -0.05 -16.42
CA ASP A 100 -3.54 0.97 -17.17
C ASP A 100 -4.44 1.73 -16.17
N PRO A 101 -4.33 3.06 -16.04
CA PRO A 101 -5.22 3.86 -15.19
C PRO A 101 -6.71 3.72 -15.54
N ALA A 102 -7.03 3.29 -16.76
CA ALA A 102 -8.39 2.95 -17.17
C ALA A 102 -8.85 1.54 -16.71
N ALA A 103 -7.93 0.67 -16.27
CA ALA A 103 -8.24 -0.72 -15.91
C ALA A 103 -8.87 -0.89 -14.52
N PHE A 104 -9.05 0.19 -13.75
CA PHE A 104 -9.75 0.14 -12.48
C PHE A 104 -10.65 1.36 -12.33
N GLU A 105 -11.85 1.17 -11.80
CA GLU A 105 -12.80 2.25 -11.49
C GLU A 105 -12.93 2.43 -9.97
N HIS A 106 -12.35 1.53 -9.18
CA HIS A 106 -12.57 1.45 -7.74
C HIS A 106 -11.26 1.51 -6.97
N LEU A 107 -11.22 2.39 -5.97
CA LEU A 107 -10.15 2.53 -4.99
C LEU A 107 -10.70 2.31 -3.58
N ALA A 108 -10.04 1.46 -2.80
CA ALA A 108 -10.36 1.20 -1.41
C ALA A 108 -9.29 1.82 -0.49
N LEU A 109 -9.72 2.63 0.46
CA LEU A 109 -8.88 3.16 1.53
C LEU A 109 -8.99 2.26 2.77
N ASP A 110 -7.85 1.89 3.32
CA ASP A 110 -7.78 1.01 4.49
C ASP A 110 -6.55 1.32 5.37
N GLY A 111 -6.77 1.38 6.68
CA GLY A 111 -5.75 1.59 7.70
C GLY A 111 -5.27 0.27 8.31
N LYS A 112 -3.96 -0.02 8.25
CA LYS A 112 -3.37 -1.25 8.80
C LYS A 112 -2.12 -0.97 9.60
N THR A 113 -2.05 -1.61 10.77
CA THR A 113 -0.82 -1.71 11.56
C THR A 113 -0.01 -2.92 11.12
N LEU A 114 1.22 -2.69 10.67
CA LEU A 114 2.14 -3.73 10.21
C LEU A 114 2.54 -4.63 11.40
N ARG A 115 2.17 -5.90 11.34
CA ARG A 115 2.51 -6.88 12.39
C ARG A 115 4.02 -7.05 12.51
N GLY A 116 4.54 -7.02 13.74
CA GLY A 116 5.97 -7.21 14.03
C GLY A 116 6.84 -5.98 13.80
N SER A 117 6.25 -4.82 13.57
CA SER A 117 6.97 -3.54 13.43
C SER A 117 7.21 -2.79 14.76
N ARG A 118 6.60 -3.26 15.85
CA ARG A 118 6.81 -2.72 17.21
C ARG A 118 8.19 -3.15 17.71
N ASP A 119 8.93 -2.22 18.29
CA ASP A 119 10.23 -2.48 18.90
C ASP A 119 10.38 -1.71 20.22
N GLY A 120 10.22 -2.41 21.34
CA GLY A 120 10.15 -1.79 22.67
C GLY A 120 9.07 -0.71 22.73
N ASP A 121 9.48 0.52 23.04
CA ASP A 121 8.62 1.70 23.11
C ASP A 121 8.26 2.31 21.75
N VAL A 122 8.89 1.84 20.66
CA VAL A 122 8.56 2.31 19.31
C VAL A 122 7.20 1.71 18.90
N PRO A 123 6.17 2.56 18.66
CA PRO A 123 4.86 2.09 18.26
C PRO A 123 4.92 1.38 16.90
N GLY A 124 3.94 0.51 16.67
CA GLY A 124 3.86 -0.23 15.42
C GLY A 124 3.65 0.72 14.26
N LEU A 125 4.27 0.41 13.13
CA LEU A 125 4.08 1.17 11.90
C LEU A 125 2.63 1.04 11.45
N HIS A 126 1.90 2.15 11.46
CA HIS A 126 0.54 2.23 10.99
C HIS A 126 0.52 2.94 9.64
N LEU A 127 -0.17 2.36 8.67
CA LEU A 127 -0.21 2.80 7.28
C LEU A 127 -1.67 2.92 6.84
N VAL A 128 -2.01 3.97 6.10
CA VAL A 128 -3.22 4.00 5.28
C VAL A 128 -2.80 3.67 3.85
N ALA A 129 -3.52 2.79 3.19
CA ALA A 129 -3.23 2.36 1.82
C ALA A 129 -4.43 2.61 0.90
N ALA A 130 -4.14 2.99 -0.34
CA ALA A 130 -5.10 3.03 -1.43
C ALA A 130 -4.90 1.79 -2.31
N PHE A 131 -5.86 0.88 -2.24
CA PHE A 131 -5.85 -0.40 -2.93
C PHE A 131 -6.83 -0.40 -4.10
N ALA A 132 -6.40 -0.86 -5.27
CA ALA A 132 -7.23 -1.02 -6.46
C ALA A 132 -7.57 -2.50 -6.67
N PRO A 133 -8.80 -2.96 -6.35
CA PRO A 133 -9.13 -4.38 -6.36
C PRO A 133 -9.05 -5.04 -7.73
N ALA A 134 -9.46 -4.31 -8.79
CA ALA A 134 -9.47 -4.83 -10.16
C ALA A 134 -8.07 -5.27 -10.65
N VAL A 135 -7.02 -4.65 -10.13
CA VAL A 135 -5.62 -4.91 -10.48
C VAL A 135 -4.82 -5.52 -9.33
N ALA A 136 -5.49 -5.84 -8.21
CA ALA A 136 -4.93 -6.44 -7.01
C ALA A 136 -3.65 -5.74 -6.51
N ALA A 137 -3.61 -4.41 -6.54
CA ALA A 137 -2.42 -3.63 -6.24
C ALA A 137 -2.69 -2.48 -5.26
N VAL A 138 -1.72 -2.24 -4.37
CA VAL A 138 -1.65 -0.99 -3.60
C VAL A 138 -0.97 0.04 -4.50
N LEU A 139 -1.68 1.13 -4.81
CA LEU A 139 -1.16 2.19 -5.68
C LEU A 139 -0.29 3.16 -4.90
N ALA A 140 -0.76 3.54 -3.71
CA ALA A 140 -0.05 4.40 -2.79
C ALA A 140 -0.38 4.04 -1.34
N GLN A 141 0.53 4.34 -0.42
CA GLN A 141 0.30 4.24 1.02
C GLN A 141 1.00 5.41 1.73
N VAL A 142 0.50 5.80 2.89
CA VAL A 142 1.06 6.87 3.71
C VAL A 142 1.17 6.37 5.14
N ARG A 143 2.31 6.67 5.76
CA ARG A 143 2.53 6.40 7.18
C ARG A 143 1.72 7.35 8.04
N VAL A 144 0.99 6.79 9.00
CA VAL A 144 0.33 7.57 10.05
C VAL A 144 1.31 7.76 11.19
N ASP A 145 1.81 8.98 11.32
CA ASP A 145 2.68 9.36 12.43
C ASP A 145 1.89 9.51 13.73
N SER A 146 2.60 9.44 14.87
CA SER A 146 2.00 9.53 16.21
C SER A 146 1.27 10.85 16.50
N ARG A 147 1.49 11.89 15.70
CA ARG A 147 0.83 13.21 15.79
C ARG A 147 -0.32 13.38 14.80
N THR A 148 -0.53 12.40 13.93
CA THR A 148 -1.48 12.43 12.82
C THR A 148 -2.50 11.31 13.03
N ASN A 149 -3.65 11.39 12.36
CA ASN A 149 -4.66 10.34 12.36
C ASN A 149 -4.84 9.78 10.94
N GLU A 150 -5.49 8.61 10.83
CA GLU A 150 -5.73 7.95 9.55
C GLU A 150 -6.47 8.85 8.56
N HIS A 151 -7.39 9.69 9.07
CA HIS A 151 -8.14 10.65 8.28
C HIS A 151 -7.23 11.62 7.50
N LYS A 152 -6.26 12.26 8.16
CA LYS A 152 -5.32 13.16 7.48
C LYS A 152 -4.43 12.42 6.47
N ALA A 153 -4.00 11.20 6.78
CA ALA A 153 -3.24 10.38 5.85
C ALA A 153 -4.06 9.98 4.62
N ALA A 154 -5.37 9.74 4.79
CA ALA A 154 -6.28 9.51 3.69
C ALA A 154 -6.43 10.74 2.78
N LEU A 155 -6.56 11.95 3.34
CA LEU A 155 -6.60 13.19 2.56
C LEU A 155 -5.30 13.40 1.75
N GLU A 156 -4.14 13.08 2.33
CA GLU A 156 -2.86 13.12 1.63
C GLU A 156 -2.82 12.13 0.46
N LEU A 157 -3.28 10.89 0.67
CA LEU A 157 -3.39 9.88 -0.38
C LEU A 157 -4.29 10.33 -1.52
N LEU A 158 -5.46 10.89 -1.22
CA LEU A 158 -6.38 11.40 -2.24
C LEU A 158 -5.76 12.53 -3.07
N GLY A 159 -4.84 13.30 -2.50
CA GLY A 159 -4.14 14.37 -3.21
C GLY A 159 -3.15 13.91 -4.27
N ILE A 160 -2.73 12.63 -4.23
CA ILE A 160 -1.74 12.06 -5.17
C ILE A 160 -2.31 10.99 -6.10
N LEU A 161 -3.57 10.57 -5.89
CA LEU A 161 -4.21 9.51 -6.67
C LEU A 161 -5.00 10.07 -7.86
N PRO A 162 -5.08 9.34 -8.98
CA PRO A 162 -5.94 9.69 -10.11
C PRO A 162 -7.40 9.34 -9.79
N LEU A 163 -8.17 10.30 -9.28
CA LEU A 163 -9.54 10.07 -8.81
C LEU A 163 -10.63 10.31 -9.87
N THR A 164 -10.31 10.98 -10.98
CA THR A 164 -11.31 11.34 -11.99
C THR A 164 -12.00 10.09 -12.57
N GLY A 165 -13.34 10.05 -12.45
CA GLY A 165 -14.16 8.92 -12.88
C GLY A 165 -13.94 7.64 -12.05
N LYS A 166 -13.39 7.75 -10.83
CA LYS A 166 -13.18 6.63 -9.90
C LYS A 166 -14.12 6.73 -8.70
N VAL A 167 -14.51 5.58 -8.18
CA VAL A 167 -15.25 5.44 -6.92
C VAL A 167 -14.26 5.12 -5.80
N VAL A 168 -14.26 5.92 -4.75
CA VAL A 168 -13.48 5.71 -3.51
C VAL A 168 -14.35 5.07 -2.45
N THR A 169 -13.95 3.92 -1.93
CA THR A 169 -14.59 3.28 -0.79
C THR A 169 -13.71 3.37 0.45
N GLY A 170 -14.34 3.46 1.61
CA GLY A 170 -13.66 3.43 2.90
C GLY A 170 -14.59 2.93 3.98
N ASP A 171 -14.00 2.44 5.07
CA ASP A 171 -14.76 2.10 6.26
C ASP A 171 -15.32 3.35 6.96
N ALA A 172 -15.92 3.13 8.14
CA ALA A 172 -16.55 4.21 8.86
C ALA A 172 -15.60 5.29 9.36
N MET A 173 -14.33 4.96 9.59
CA MET A 173 -13.34 5.93 10.05
C MET A 173 -13.08 7.01 8.98
N PHE A 174 -13.18 6.65 7.70
CA PHE A 174 -13.03 7.56 6.56
C PHE A 174 -14.32 8.28 6.16
N CYS A 175 -15.47 7.94 6.76
CA CYS A 175 -16.69 8.71 6.57
C CYS A 175 -16.48 10.08 7.25
N GLN A 176 -16.01 11.07 6.49
CA GLN A 176 -15.75 12.45 6.94
C GLN A 176 -16.07 13.41 5.79
N ARG A 177 -16.59 14.59 6.13
CA ARG A 177 -17.13 15.56 5.15
C ARG A 177 -16.06 16.09 4.21
N ASP A 178 -14.89 16.43 4.73
CA ASP A 178 -13.75 16.93 3.97
C ASP A 178 -13.16 15.86 3.04
N LEU A 179 -13.12 14.60 3.47
CA LEU A 179 -12.70 13.48 2.61
C LEU A 179 -13.66 13.32 1.44
N ALA A 180 -14.97 13.24 1.71
CA ALA A 180 -16.00 13.17 0.67
C ALA A 180 -15.89 14.35 -0.30
N LYS A 181 -15.72 15.57 0.23
CA LYS A 181 -15.55 16.79 -0.56
C LYS A 181 -14.34 16.72 -1.49
N GLN A 182 -13.18 16.28 -0.99
CA GLN A 182 -11.95 16.18 -1.79
C GLN A 182 -12.09 15.16 -2.92
N VAL A 183 -12.80 14.04 -2.71
CA VAL A 183 -13.07 13.05 -3.78
C VAL A 183 -13.90 13.68 -4.90
N ILE A 184 -14.98 14.37 -4.56
CA ILE A 184 -15.85 15.05 -5.54
C ILE A 184 -15.08 16.16 -6.27
N GLU A 185 -14.31 16.99 -5.54
CA GLU A 185 -13.50 18.06 -6.13
C GLU A 185 -12.43 17.52 -7.11
N ALA A 186 -11.95 16.30 -6.90
CA ALA A 186 -11.04 15.61 -7.81
C ALA A 186 -11.75 14.88 -8.99
N GLY A 187 -13.08 15.00 -9.08
CA GLY A 187 -13.89 14.41 -10.14
C GLY A 187 -14.16 12.92 -9.97
N GLY A 188 -14.02 12.38 -8.76
CA GLY A 188 -14.41 11.02 -8.41
C GLY A 188 -15.74 10.99 -7.64
N ASP A 189 -16.19 9.78 -7.34
CA ASP A 189 -17.36 9.46 -6.52
C ASP A 189 -16.92 8.69 -5.26
N TYR A 190 -17.80 8.55 -4.26
CA TYR A 190 -17.47 7.81 -3.04
C TYR A 190 -18.61 6.92 -2.53
N VAL A 191 -18.23 5.85 -1.83
CA VAL A 191 -19.12 5.01 -1.03
C VAL A 191 -18.47 4.79 0.34
N LEU A 192 -18.95 5.52 1.34
CA LEU A 192 -18.40 5.52 2.70
C LEU A 192 -19.44 4.97 3.68
N VAL A 193 -19.00 4.20 4.66
CA VAL A 193 -19.91 3.57 5.63
C VAL A 193 -20.19 4.52 6.78
N ALA A 194 -21.43 4.93 7.01
CA ALA A 194 -21.79 5.64 8.24
C ALA A 194 -22.01 4.62 9.39
N LYS A 195 -21.45 4.88 10.57
CA LYS A 195 -21.69 4.11 11.80
C LYS A 195 -21.86 5.07 12.99
N ASN A 196 -21.84 4.53 14.20
CA ASN A 196 -21.99 5.27 15.46
C ASN A 196 -20.90 6.34 15.72
N ASN A 197 -19.87 6.44 14.89
CA ASN A 197 -18.95 7.58 14.91
C ASN A 197 -19.60 8.87 14.36
N GLN A 198 -20.75 8.77 13.70
CA GLN A 198 -21.60 9.88 13.27
C GLN A 198 -23.08 9.60 13.60
N PRO A 199 -23.48 9.68 14.88
CA PRO A 199 -24.82 9.25 15.31
C PRO A 199 -25.95 10.06 14.66
N ALA A 200 -25.77 11.38 14.48
CA ALA A 200 -26.75 12.21 13.80
C ALA A 200 -26.93 11.80 12.34
N LEU A 201 -25.83 11.54 11.61
CA LEU A 201 -25.89 11.08 10.22
C LEU A 201 -26.60 9.72 10.10
N VAL A 202 -26.34 8.80 11.03
CA VAL A 202 -27.04 7.50 11.03
C VAL A 202 -28.54 7.69 11.22
N ILE A 203 -28.96 8.53 12.17
CA ILE A 203 -30.37 8.86 12.41
C ILE A 203 -31.00 9.49 11.17
N ASP A 204 -30.31 10.44 10.54
CA ASP A 204 -30.80 11.12 9.34
C ASP A 204 -30.95 10.14 8.16
N ILE A 205 -29.98 9.24 7.98
CA ILE A 205 -30.01 8.17 6.97
C ILE A 205 -31.21 7.23 7.23
N GLU A 206 -31.36 6.75 8.45
CA GLU A 206 -32.46 5.86 8.84
C GLU A 206 -33.82 6.53 8.64
N GLY A 207 -33.97 7.78 9.08
CA GLY A 207 -35.19 8.57 8.90
C GLY A 207 -35.52 8.82 7.42
N GLY A 208 -34.53 9.16 6.61
CA GLY A 208 -34.69 9.40 5.17
C GLY A 208 -35.16 8.16 4.41
N PHE A 209 -34.50 7.01 4.64
CA PHE A 209 -34.89 5.76 3.97
C PHE A 209 -36.21 5.20 4.50
N ALA A 210 -36.53 5.38 5.78
CA ALA A 210 -37.83 5.00 6.33
C ALA A 210 -38.97 5.81 5.69
N PHE A 211 -38.76 7.12 5.46
CA PHE A 211 -39.70 7.96 4.74
C PHE A 211 -39.89 7.50 3.28
N GLU A 212 -38.80 7.20 2.57
CA GLU A 212 -38.87 6.71 1.18
C GLU A 212 -39.62 5.37 1.09
N ALA A 213 -39.36 4.44 2.01
CA ALA A 213 -40.06 3.16 2.07
C ALA A 213 -41.56 3.33 2.33
N ALA A 214 -41.93 4.22 3.25
CA ALA A 214 -43.33 4.55 3.52
C ALA A 214 -44.01 5.18 2.29
N ALA A 215 -43.34 6.13 1.63
CA ALA A 215 -43.85 6.78 0.42
C ALA A 215 -44.06 5.79 -0.74
N ARG A 216 -43.12 4.86 -0.97
CA ARG A 216 -43.25 3.79 -1.97
C ARG A 216 -44.39 2.83 -1.66
N SER A 217 -44.57 2.47 -0.38
CA SER A 217 -45.66 1.59 0.04
C SER A 217 -47.03 2.23 -0.18
N ILE A 218 -47.17 3.53 0.15
CA ILE A 218 -48.39 4.29 -0.12
C ILE A 218 -48.65 4.39 -1.63
N ALA A 219 -47.63 4.73 -2.43
CA ALA A 219 -47.75 4.79 -3.89
C ALA A 219 -48.14 3.44 -4.51
N ALA A 220 -47.59 2.32 -4.02
CA ALA A 220 -47.97 0.98 -4.46
C ALA A 220 -49.41 0.60 -4.06
N ALA A 221 -49.87 1.04 -2.89
CA ALA A 221 -51.23 0.80 -2.40
C ALA A 221 -52.29 1.70 -3.08
N THR A 222 -51.87 2.77 -3.74
CA THR A 222 -52.75 3.78 -4.38
C THR A 222 -52.61 3.85 -5.89
N SER A 223 -51.77 2.99 -6.49
CA SER A 223 -51.69 2.83 -7.94
C SER A 223 -52.92 2.03 -8.42
N PRO A 224 -53.66 2.50 -9.43
CA PRO A 224 -54.90 1.87 -9.93
C PRO A 224 -54.67 0.54 -10.65
#